data_AF-A0A366SFR4-F1
#
_entry.id   AF-A0A366SFR4-F1
#
_cell.length_a   1.000
_cell.length_b   1.000
_cell.length_c   1.000
_cell.angle_alpha   90.00
_cell.angle_beta   90.00
_cell.angle_gamma   90.00
#
_symmetry.space_group_name_H-M   'P 1'
#
loop_
_entity.id
_entity.type
_entity.pdbx_description
1 polymer ?
#
loop_
_entity_poly.entity_id
_entity_poly.type
_entity_poly.pdbx_seq_one_letter_code
_entity_poly.pdbx_strand_id
1 'polypeptide(L)'
;MGLSYGNEYTWTDHFKQRAKERFSIEADGLKKWLNRQLHTLIFLDDGDCENRKRYISDEGIIFVCDIQKRQFVTCYAVNSGTLKNHISEQQLLHYQQFLDEKEQSIRRYHMQDVKLTLAELIPEIEVFLHYANKLANSKRYVKQNREWFQQVNERFLVIQEAMHSLNIAQKNYSK
;
A
#
# COMPACT_ATOMS: atom_id res chain seq x y z
N MET A 1 -15.89 18.52 -1.22
CA MET A 1 -17.02 18.53 -0.26
C MET A 1 -16.49 18.18 1.11
N GLY A 2 -16.99 18.82 2.18
CA GLY A 2 -16.49 18.65 3.56
C GLY A 2 -16.92 17.35 4.24
N LEU A 3 -16.54 17.19 5.51
CA LEU A 3 -16.88 15.99 6.30
C LEU A 3 -18.37 15.96 6.66
N SER A 4 -19.12 15.06 6.02
CA SER A 4 -20.56 14.89 6.28
C SER A 4 -20.82 14.48 7.73
N TYR A 5 -21.77 15.14 8.39
CA TYR A 5 -22.14 14.91 9.79
C TYR A 5 -20.95 14.98 10.78
N GLY A 6 -19.93 15.80 10.48
CA GLY A 6 -18.71 15.88 11.29
C GLY A 6 -18.92 16.29 12.76
N ASN A 7 -20.05 16.92 13.08
CA ASN A 7 -20.47 17.26 14.45
C ASN A 7 -20.87 16.04 15.29
N GLU A 8 -21.23 14.93 14.64
CA GLU A 8 -21.58 13.66 15.27
C GLU A 8 -20.36 12.75 15.48
N TYR A 9 -19.20 13.13 14.95
CA TYR A 9 -17.98 12.32 15.07
C TYR A 9 -17.44 12.40 16.49
N THR A 10 -17.00 11.24 16.99
CA THR A 10 -16.25 11.13 18.24
C THR A 10 -14.74 11.23 17.95
N TRP A 11 -13.88 11.20 18.96
CA TRP A 11 -12.43 11.21 18.77
C TRP A 11 -11.77 10.14 19.64
N THR A 12 -10.64 9.64 19.15
CA THR A 12 -9.84 8.66 19.89
C THR A 12 -8.97 9.33 20.96
N ASP A 13 -8.46 8.55 21.91
CA ASP A 13 -7.47 9.04 22.88
C ASP A 13 -6.19 9.53 22.19
N HIS A 14 -5.79 8.86 21.11
CA HIS A 14 -4.65 9.28 20.30
C HIS A 14 -4.87 10.67 19.69
N PHE A 15 -6.06 10.93 19.14
CA PHE A 15 -6.42 12.25 18.63
C PHE A 15 -6.34 13.32 19.71
N LYS A 16 -6.91 13.04 20.88
CA LYS A 16 -6.89 13.96 22.03
C LYS A 16 -5.45 14.29 22.46
N GLN A 17 -4.59 13.28 22.54
CA GLN A 17 -3.18 13.45 22.84
C GLN A 17 -2.48 14.35 21.80
N ARG A 18 -2.70 14.09 20.49
CA ARG A 18 -2.10 14.91 19.43
C ARG A 18 -2.60 16.34 19.40
N ALA A 19 -3.89 16.57 19.67
CA ALA A 19 -4.45 17.91 19.76
C ALA A 19 -3.79 18.73 20.88
N LYS A 20 -3.56 18.09 22.03
CA LYS A 20 -2.82 18.70 23.14
C LYS A 20 -1.36 18.96 22.79
N GLU A 21 -0.64 17.94 22.33
CA GLU A 21 0.81 18.03 22.04
C GLU A 21 1.14 19.06 20.95
N ARG A 22 0.31 19.14 19.90
CA ARG A 22 0.65 19.89 18.68
C ARG A 22 -0.01 21.26 18.60
N PHE A 23 -1.13 21.44 19.29
CA PHE A 23 -1.94 22.66 19.20
C PHE A 23 -2.27 23.25 20.57
N SER A 24 -1.76 22.67 21.66
CA SER A 24 -2.02 23.10 23.04
C SER A 24 -3.52 23.14 23.37
N ILE A 25 -4.31 22.24 22.77
CA ILE A 25 -5.76 22.15 23.01
C ILE A 25 -6.03 21.18 24.15
N GLU A 26 -6.55 21.71 25.26
CA GLU A 26 -6.96 20.90 26.41
C GLU A 26 -8.29 20.17 26.16
N ALA A 27 -8.54 19.14 26.98
CA ALA A 27 -9.65 18.19 26.80
C ALA A 27 -11.03 18.85 26.80
N ASP A 28 -11.20 19.86 27.65
CA ASP A 28 -12.38 20.70 27.81
C ASP A 28 -12.61 21.64 26.61
N GLY A 29 -11.54 22.11 25.98
CA GLY A 29 -11.58 22.95 24.78
C GLY A 29 -11.74 22.19 23.45
N LEU A 30 -11.47 20.88 23.45
CA LEU A 30 -11.32 20.08 22.22
C LEU A 30 -12.56 20.11 21.32
N LYS A 31 -13.75 19.92 21.87
CA LYS A 31 -15.01 19.91 21.09
C LYS A 31 -15.26 21.26 20.41
N LYS A 32 -15.00 22.35 21.13
CA LYS A 32 -15.18 23.72 20.63
C LYS A 32 -14.17 24.03 19.53
N TRP A 33 -12.92 23.62 19.72
CA TRP A 33 -11.87 23.76 18.71
C TRP A 33 -12.21 23.00 17.44
N LEU A 34 -12.58 21.72 17.57
CA LEU A 34 -12.95 20.87 16.43
C LEU A 34 -14.13 21.45 15.63
N ASN A 35 -15.19 21.89 16.31
CA ASN A 35 -16.37 22.47 15.66
C ASN A 35 -16.04 23.73 14.83
N ARG A 36 -15.02 24.50 15.21
CA ARG A 36 -14.56 25.64 14.42
C ARG A 36 -13.90 25.19 13.12
N GLN A 37 -13.28 24.02 13.07
CA GLN A 37 -12.61 23.52 11.89
C GLN A 37 -13.58 22.83 10.93
N LEU A 38 -14.67 22.24 11.43
CA LEU A 38 -15.58 21.39 10.65
C LEU A 38 -16.11 22.04 9.36
N HIS A 39 -16.46 23.33 9.42
CA HIS A 39 -17.06 24.04 8.29
C HIS A 39 -16.04 24.42 7.21
N THR A 40 -14.74 24.39 7.53
CA THR A 40 -13.65 24.70 6.62
C THR A 40 -12.96 23.45 6.08
N LEU A 41 -13.41 22.25 6.49
CA LEU A 41 -12.81 20.99 6.06
C LEU A 41 -13.00 20.75 4.57
N ILE A 42 -11.90 20.56 3.87
CA ILE A 42 -11.83 20.15 2.48
C ILE A 42 -11.26 18.73 2.44
N PHE A 43 -11.95 17.84 1.72
CA PHE A 43 -11.44 16.49 1.47
C PHE A 43 -10.12 16.55 0.70
N LEU A 44 -9.10 15.87 1.21
CA LEU A 44 -7.80 15.74 0.57
C LEU A 44 -7.73 14.46 -0.27
N ASP A 45 -7.76 13.31 0.41
CA ASP A 45 -7.63 12.00 -0.20
C ASP A 45 -8.20 10.90 0.71
N ASP A 46 -8.28 9.71 0.14
CA ASP A 46 -8.43 8.49 0.91
C ASP A 46 -7.07 8.17 1.58
N GLY A 47 -7.11 7.92 2.88
CA GLY A 47 -5.93 7.63 3.69
C GLY A 47 -5.42 6.20 3.49
N ASP A 48 -4.55 5.74 4.38
CA ASP A 48 -3.86 4.44 4.24
C ASP A 48 -4.78 3.19 4.31
N CYS A 49 -6.08 3.35 4.57
CA CYS A 49 -7.05 2.25 4.57
C CYS A 49 -8.42 2.71 4.07
N GLU A 50 -9.23 1.78 3.53
CA GLU A 50 -10.52 2.04 2.87
C GLU A 50 -11.50 2.93 3.67
N ASN A 51 -11.46 2.85 5.01
CA ASN A 51 -12.37 3.61 5.87
C ASN A 51 -11.78 4.92 6.41
N ARG A 52 -10.50 5.22 6.13
CA ARG A 52 -9.85 6.46 6.59
C ARG A 52 -9.82 7.48 5.48
N LYS A 53 -10.23 8.70 5.79
CA LYS A 53 -10.16 9.84 4.89
C LYS A 53 -9.44 11.00 5.56
N ARG A 54 -8.72 11.77 4.76
CA ARG A 54 -8.01 12.96 5.23
C ARG A 54 -8.73 14.22 4.78
N TYR A 55 -8.82 15.15 5.71
CA TYR A 55 -9.41 16.47 5.49
C TYR A 55 -8.45 17.53 5.98
N ILE A 56 -8.42 18.68 5.30
CA ILE A 56 -7.63 19.84 5.71
C ILE A 56 -8.55 20.99 6.07
N SER A 57 -8.28 21.69 7.17
CA SER A 57 -8.92 22.97 7.49
C SER A 57 -8.20 24.13 6.82
N ASP A 58 -8.86 25.28 6.77
CA ASP A 58 -8.29 26.56 6.32
C ASP A 58 -7.06 26.99 7.17
N GLU A 59 -7.04 26.63 8.44
CA GLU A 59 -5.88 26.81 9.33
C GLU A 59 -4.72 25.83 9.02
N GLY A 60 -4.84 25.02 7.97
CA GLY A 60 -3.78 24.11 7.54
C GLY A 60 -3.61 22.89 8.44
N ILE A 61 -4.69 22.46 9.10
CA ILE A 61 -4.69 21.33 10.02
C ILE A 61 -5.27 20.13 9.29
N ILE A 62 -4.49 19.05 9.21
CA ILE A 62 -4.96 17.79 8.64
C ILE A 62 -5.61 16.94 9.73
N PHE A 63 -6.84 16.52 9.46
CA PHE A 63 -7.64 15.59 10.25
C PHE A 63 -7.73 14.26 9.54
N VAL A 64 -7.34 13.18 10.22
CA VAL A 64 -7.55 11.81 9.74
C VAL A 64 -8.80 11.26 10.41
N CYS A 65 -9.81 10.92 9.62
CA CYS A 65 -11.11 10.48 10.08
C CYS A 65 -11.38 9.03 9.65
N ASP A 66 -11.85 8.19 10.57
CA ASP A 66 -12.48 6.91 10.25
C ASP A 66 -13.96 7.18 9.98
N ILE A 67 -14.37 7.03 8.72
CA ILE A 67 -15.73 7.35 8.26
C ILE A 67 -16.73 6.32 8.74
N GLN A 68 -16.33 5.05 8.83
CA GLN A 68 -17.20 3.95 9.25
C GLN A 68 -17.54 4.07 10.74
N LYS A 69 -16.52 4.34 11.58
CA LYS A 69 -16.70 4.51 13.02
C LYS A 69 -17.12 5.93 13.42
N ARG A 70 -17.13 6.86 12.45
CA ARG A 70 -17.35 8.31 12.67
C ARG A 70 -16.43 8.84 13.77
N GLN A 71 -15.12 8.66 13.56
CA GLN A 71 -14.09 8.98 14.55
C GLN A 71 -12.97 9.83 13.98
N PHE A 72 -12.58 10.88 14.70
CA PHE A 72 -11.30 11.55 14.51
C PHE A 72 -10.19 10.69 15.11
N VAL A 73 -9.27 10.24 14.26
CA VAL A 73 -8.20 9.29 14.60
C VAL A 73 -6.93 10.04 15.01
N THR A 74 -6.52 11.05 14.24
CA THR A 74 -5.34 11.87 14.57
C THR A 74 -5.41 13.25 13.89
N CYS A 75 -4.59 14.20 14.35
CA CYS A 75 -4.44 15.52 13.74
C CYS A 75 -2.99 16.00 13.72
N TYR A 76 -2.64 16.81 12.71
CA TYR A 76 -1.34 17.46 12.59
C TYR A 76 -1.39 18.71 11.74
N ALA A 77 -0.53 19.67 12.07
CA ALA A 77 -0.35 20.87 11.27
C ALA A 77 0.45 20.51 10.02
N VAL A 78 0.08 21.11 8.90
CA VAL A 78 0.98 21.16 7.76
C VAL A 78 2.16 22.07 8.15
N ASN A 79 3.39 21.57 8.04
CA ASN A 79 4.59 22.35 8.40
C ASN A 79 4.60 23.68 7.64
N SER A 80 4.93 24.77 8.34
CA SER A 80 4.85 26.17 7.88
C SER A 80 5.70 26.54 6.66
N GLY A 81 6.43 25.60 6.05
CA GLY A 81 7.03 25.75 4.72
C GLY A 81 6.03 25.61 3.56
N THR A 82 4.79 25.20 3.84
CA THR A 82 3.80 24.81 2.82
C THR A 82 2.53 25.68 2.81
N LEU A 83 2.48 26.79 3.56
CA LEU A 83 1.21 27.49 3.84
C LEU A 83 1.28 29.03 3.85
N LYS A 84 2.09 29.64 2.98
CA LYS A 84 1.85 31.04 2.60
C LYS A 84 1.58 31.13 1.12
N ASN A 85 0.28 31.17 0.84
CA ASN A 85 -0.39 31.40 -0.44
C ASN A 85 -0.39 30.15 -1.32
N HIS A 86 -1.60 29.74 -1.76
CA HIS A 86 -1.93 28.71 -2.76
C HIS A 86 -0.76 27.83 -3.17
N ILE A 87 -0.80 26.52 -2.86
CA ILE A 87 0.20 25.52 -3.30
C ILE A 87 0.72 25.95 -4.67
N SER A 88 1.94 26.51 -4.72
CA SER A 88 2.45 27.07 -5.96
C SER A 88 2.53 25.93 -6.97
N GLU A 89 2.41 26.19 -8.27
CA GLU A 89 2.57 25.15 -9.30
C GLU A 89 3.83 24.30 -9.06
N GLN A 90 4.90 24.90 -8.52
CA GLN A 90 6.10 24.19 -8.12
C GLN A 90 5.91 23.21 -6.95
N GLN A 91 5.12 23.53 -5.92
CA GLN A 91 4.86 22.60 -4.82
C GLN A 91 3.91 21.47 -5.23
N LEU A 92 2.93 21.73 -6.10
CA LEU A 92 2.12 20.69 -6.74
C LEU A 92 3.02 19.79 -7.61
N LEU A 93 3.93 20.38 -8.37
CA LEU A 93 4.88 19.65 -9.21
C LEU A 93 5.82 18.78 -8.35
N HIS A 94 6.34 19.29 -7.24
CA HIS A 94 7.19 18.51 -6.34
C HIS A 94 6.43 17.38 -5.64
N TYR A 95 5.18 17.61 -5.25
CA TYR A 95 4.33 16.56 -4.70
C TYR A 95 4.03 15.49 -5.74
N GLN A 96 3.71 15.89 -6.98
CA GLN A 96 3.51 14.98 -8.10
C GLN A 96 4.79 14.19 -8.41
N GLN A 97 5.96 14.84 -8.45
CA GLN A 97 7.26 14.18 -8.61
C GLN A 97 7.52 13.15 -7.50
N PHE A 98 7.20 13.48 -6.25
CA PHE A 98 7.32 12.53 -5.15
C PHE A 98 6.39 11.31 -5.32
N LEU A 99 5.14 11.54 -5.76
CA LEU A 99 4.21 10.43 -6.06
C LEU A 99 4.74 9.57 -7.22
N ASP A 100 5.25 10.19 -8.27
CA ASP A 100 5.83 9.50 -9.43
C ASP A 100 7.09 8.70 -9.02
N GLU A 101 7.97 9.27 -8.18
CA GLU A 101 9.17 8.60 -7.66
C GLU A 101 8.82 7.44 -6.71
N LYS A 102 7.81 7.61 -5.86
CA LYS A 102 7.27 6.56 -5.01
C LYS A 102 6.73 5.43 -5.88
N GLU A 103 5.94 5.76 -6.89
CA GLU A 103 5.38 4.78 -7.81
C GLU A 103 6.52 4.06 -8.54
N GLN A 104 7.47 4.77 -9.14
CA GLN A 104 8.65 4.19 -9.77
C GLN A 104 9.45 3.29 -8.83
N SER A 105 9.57 3.63 -7.55
CA SER A 105 10.26 2.81 -6.56
C SER A 105 9.49 1.51 -6.30
N ILE A 106 8.17 1.59 -6.14
CA ILE A 106 7.28 0.42 -6.05
C ILE A 106 7.44 -0.45 -7.31
N ARG A 107 7.46 0.16 -8.51
CA ARG A 107 7.70 -0.55 -9.78
C ARG A 107 9.05 -1.29 -9.78
N ARG A 108 10.12 -0.64 -9.29
CA ARG A 108 11.47 -1.23 -9.21
C ARG A 108 11.51 -2.41 -8.25
N TYR A 109 10.93 -2.29 -7.05
CA TYR A 109 10.87 -3.38 -6.08
C TYR A 109 10.08 -4.57 -6.62
N HIS A 110 8.89 -4.34 -7.19
CA HIS A 110 8.13 -5.42 -7.82
C HIS A 110 8.89 -6.10 -8.95
N MET A 111 9.57 -5.34 -9.80
CA MET A 111 10.41 -5.90 -10.86
C MET A 111 11.59 -6.70 -10.30
N GLN A 112 12.13 -6.29 -9.15
CA GLN A 112 13.19 -7.00 -8.45
C GLN A 112 12.69 -8.33 -7.88
N ASP A 113 11.50 -8.37 -7.27
CA ASP A 113 10.88 -9.60 -6.78
C ASP A 113 10.57 -10.58 -7.93
N VAL A 114 10.08 -10.08 -9.07
CA VAL A 114 9.86 -10.89 -10.28
C VAL A 114 11.19 -11.46 -10.78
N LYS A 115 12.25 -10.66 -10.83
CA LYS A 115 13.59 -11.12 -11.25
C LYS A 115 14.14 -12.19 -10.33
N LEU A 116 14.00 -12.03 -9.01
CA LEU A 116 14.44 -13.03 -8.02
C LEU A 116 13.66 -14.35 -8.19
N THR A 117 12.32 -14.25 -8.27
CA THR A 117 11.45 -15.42 -8.50
C THR A 117 11.87 -16.16 -9.78
N LEU A 118 12.12 -15.44 -10.88
CA LEU A 118 12.56 -16.06 -12.14
C LEU A 118 13.96 -16.66 -12.04
N ALA A 119 14.89 -16.02 -11.31
CA ALA A 119 16.24 -16.53 -11.10
C ALA A 119 16.24 -17.85 -10.31
N GLU A 120 15.35 -17.99 -9.33
CA GLU A 120 15.15 -19.24 -8.57
C GLU A 120 14.46 -20.32 -9.41
N LEU A 121 13.59 -19.92 -10.35
CA LEU A 121 12.81 -20.83 -11.17
C LEU A 121 13.59 -21.45 -12.35
N ILE A 122 14.58 -20.73 -12.87
CA ILE A 122 15.43 -21.22 -13.99
C ILE A 122 16.10 -22.57 -13.66
N PRO A 123 16.82 -22.73 -12.53
CA PRO A 123 17.40 -24.02 -12.15
C PRO A 123 16.35 -25.14 -12.03
N GLU A 124 15.17 -24.83 -11.50
CA GLU A 124 14.08 -25.80 -11.34
C GLU A 124 13.56 -26.29 -12.71
N ILE A 125 13.43 -25.39 -13.69
CA ILE A 125 13.10 -25.73 -15.09
C ILE A 125 14.19 -26.60 -15.71
N GLU A 126 15.46 -26.27 -15.52
CA GLU A 126 16.57 -27.04 -16.09
C GLU A 126 16.57 -28.49 -15.58
N VAL A 127 16.36 -28.67 -14.27
CA VAL A 127 16.26 -30.00 -13.65
C VAL A 127 15.01 -30.74 -14.14
N PHE A 128 13.86 -30.05 -14.22
CA PHE A 128 12.63 -30.61 -14.77
C PHE A 128 12.84 -31.13 -16.20
N LEU A 129 13.39 -30.31 -17.09
CA LEU A 129 13.64 -30.65 -18.49
C LEU A 129 14.65 -31.79 -18.61
N HIS A 130 15.70 -31.81 -17.78
CA HIS A 130 16.69 -32.89 -17.76
C HIS A 130 16.04 -34.24 -17.47
N TYR A 131 15.24 -34.35 -16.41
CA TYR A 131 14.59 -35.61 -16.05
C TYR A 131 13.43 -35.98 -16.98
N ALA A 132 12.67 -34.98 -17.47
CA ALA A 132 11.64 -35.21 -18.48
C ALA A 132 12.23 -35.78 -19.77
N ASN A 133 13.36 -35.24 -20.24
CA ASN A 133 14.08 -35.76 -21.40
C ASN A 133 14.63 -37.18 -21.17
N LYS A 134 15.16 -37.46 -19.98
CA LYS A 134 15.59 -38.83 -19.63
C LYS A 134 14.43 -39.82 -19.68
N LEU A 135 13.25 -39.43 -19.17
CA LEU A 135 12.05 -40.26 -19.24
C LEU A 135 11.56 -40.46 -20.67
N ALA A 136 11.47 -39.39 -21.45
CA ALA A 136 10.99 -39.42 -22.83
C ALA A 136 11.86 -40.31 -23.73
N ASN A 137 13.18 -40.32 -23.50
CA ASN A 137 14.12 -41.13 -24.27
C ASN A 137 14.35 -42.54 -23.68
N SER A 138 13.67 -42.89 -22.58
CA SER A 138 13.83 -44.20 -21.95
C SER A 138 13.07 -45.26 -22.74
N LYS A 139 13.79 -46.25 -23.28
CA LYS A 139 13.21 -47.34 -24.10
C LYS A 139 12.40 -48.36 -23.29
N ARG A 140 12.59 -48.44 -21.98
CA ARG A 140 11.92 -49.40 -21.07
C ARG A 140 11.71 -48.76 -19.71
N TYR A 141 10.66 -49.16 -18.99
CA TYR A 141 10.43 -48.72 -17.62
C TYR A 141 11.38 -49.46 -16.67
N VAL A 142 12.38 -48.75 -16.13
CA VAL A 142 13.40 -49.30 -15.20
C VAL A 142 13.25 -48.64 -13.82
N LYS A 143 13.83 -49.23 -12.77
CA LYS A 143 13.76 -48.66 -11.40
C LYS A 143 14.20 -47.19 -11.31
N GLN A 144 15.22 -46.79 -12.09
CA GLN A 144 15.68 -45.40 -12.18
C GLN A 144 14.62 -44.43 -12.74
N ASN A 145 13.69 -44.93 -13.57
CA ASN A 145 12.59 -44.11 -14.09
C ASN A 145 11.66 -43.64 -12.96
N ARG A 146 11.54 -44.38 -11.84
CA ARG A 146 10.73 -43.97 -10.69
C ARG A 146 11.29 -42.70 -10.05
N GLU A 147 12.59 -42.63 -9.86
CA GLU A 147 13.28 -41.45 -9.33
C GLU A 147 13.18 -40.27 -10.29
N TRP A 148 13.32 -40.50 -11.61
CA TRP A 148 13.15 -39.45 -12.61
C TRP A 148 11.71 -38.91 -12.63
N PHE A 149 10.70 -39.79 -12.52
CA PHE A 149 9.29 -39.39 -12.42
C PHE A 149 9.03 -38.55 -11.17
N GLN A 150 9.63 -38.93 -10.04
CA GLN A 150 9.53 -38.15 -8.81
C GLN A 150 10.14 -36.77 -8.98
N GLN A 151 11.35 -36.67 -9.54
CA GLN A 151 12.00 -35.38 -9.82
C GLN A 151 11.15 -34.51 -10.74
N VAL A 152 10.57 -35.07 -11.81
CA VAL A 152 9.67 -34.31 -12.70
C VAL A 152 8.46 -33.77 -11.95
N ASN A 153 7.81 -34.58 -11.12
CA ASN A 153 6.61 -34.16 -10.37
C ASN A 153 6.93 -33.09 -9.31
N GLU A 154 8.01 -33.26 -8.55
CA GLU A 154 8.43 -32.30 -7.52
C GLU A 154 8.73 -30.94 -8.14
N ARG A 155 9.53 -30.90 -9.21
CA ARG A 155 9.87 -29.64 -9.90
C ARG A 155 8.66 -29.01 -10.58
N PHE A 156 7.74 -29.81 -11.14
CA PHE A 156 6.51 -29.31 -11.73
C PHE A 156 5.66 -28.53 -10.72
N LEU A 157 5.51 -29.04 -9.49
CA LEU A 157 4.75 -28.37 -8.44
C LEU A 157 5.36 -27.01 -8.07
N VAL A 158 6.68 -26.97 -7.89
CA VAL A 158 7.42 -25.72 -7.60
C VAL A 158 7.24 -24.70 -8.73
N ILE A 159 7.42 -25.13 -9.98
CA ILE A 159 7.24 -24.28 -11.16
C ILE A 159 5.80 -23.77 -11.24
N GLN A 160 4.81 -24.65 -11.00
CA GLN A 160 3.39 -24.29 -11.07
C GLN A 160 3.03 -23.23 -10.02
N GLU A 161 3.48 -23.39 -8.78
CA GLU A 161 3.21 -22.45 -7.69
C GLU A 161 3.85 -21.07 -7.94
N ALA A 162 5.10 -21.06 -8.38
CA ALA A 162 5.79 -19.82 -8.69
C ALA A 162 5.18 -19.10 -9.91
N MET A 163 4.78 -19.84 -10.95
CA MET A 163 4.03 -19.28 -12.09
C MET A 163 2.65 -18.73 -11.67
N HIS A 164 1.99 -19.35 -10.70
CA HIS A 164 0.74 -18.81 -10.14
C HIS A 164 0.98 -17.46 -9.44
N SER A 165 2.02 -17.38 -8.62
CA SER A 165 2.41 -16.15 -7.92
C SER A 165 2.75 -15.01 -8.89
N LEU A 166 3.50 -15.31 -9.96
CA LEU A 166 3.80 -14.34 -11.03
C LEU A 166 2.54 -13.87 -11.76
N ASN A 167 1.58 -14.76 -12.03
CA ASN A 167 0.31 -14.39 -12.64
C ASN A 167 -0.53 -13.46 -11.74
N ILE A 168 -0.53 -13.68 -10.43
CA ILE A 168 -1.19 -12.79 -9.47
C ILE A 168 -0.51 -11.41 -9.49
N ALA A 169 0.82 -11.38 -9.41
CA ALA A 169 1.60 -10.15 -9.46
C ALA A 169 1.32 -9.35 -10.76
N GLN A 170 1.28 -10.01 -11.91
CA GLN A 170 0.95 -9.39 -13.19
C GLN A 170 -0.46 -8.79 -13.22
N LYS A 171 -1.46 -9.51 -12.70
CA LYS A 171 -2.85 -9.03 -12.65
C LYS A 171 -3.01 -7.81 -11.74
N ASN A 172 -2.33 -7.79 -10.61
CA ASN A 172 -2.35 -6.65 -9.70
C ASN A 172 -1.71 -5.40 -10.30
N TYR A 173 -0.84 -5.57 -11.28
CA TYR A 173 -0.16 -4.48 -11.99
C TYR A 173 -0.91 -3.97 -13.23
N SER A 174 -1.89 -4.74 -13.71
CA SER A 174 -2.69 -4.42 -14.91
C SER A 174 -3.98 -3.66 -14.57
N LYS A 175 -4.21 -3.37 -13.28
CA LYS A 175 -5.35 -2.60 -12.75
C LYS A 175 -4.88 -1.23 -12.31
#